data_AF-A0A2E7JTD6-F1
#
_entry.id   AF-A0A2E7JTD6-F1
#
_cell.length_a   1.000
_cell.length_b   1.000
_cell.length_c   1.000
_cell.angle_alpha   90.00
_cell.angle_beta   90.00
_cell.angle_gamma   90.00
#
_symmetry.space_group_name_H-M   'P 1'
#
loop_
_entity.id
_entity.type
_entity.pdbx_description
1 polymer ?
#
loop_
_entity_poly.entity_id
_entity_poly.type
_entity_poly.pdbx_seq_one_letter_code
_entity_poly.pdbx_strand_id
1 'polypeptide(L)'
;MERTDLPPQTRNERLAYIVERCLESPAAYKLFDMLASISDLDKDAKLEYMEMVKDSGAYSDEEISAIERLIVSGAARYFKGVIDQVREEQVACEIEAMLV
;
A
#
# COMPACT_ATOMS: atom_id res chain seq x y z
N MET A 1 -9.79 20.96 -15.37
CA MET A 1 -8.64 20.61 -14.53
C MET A 1 -9.12 20.62 -13.08
N GLU A 2 -9.64 19.50 -12.58
CA GLU A 2 -10.07 19.38 -11.19
C GLU A 2 -8.90 18.87 -10.34
N ARG A 3 -8.37 19.76 -9.49
CA ARG A 3 -7.44 19.38 -8.43
C ARG A 3 -8.25 18.69 -7.34
N THR A 4 -8.08 17.37 -7.24
CA THR A 4 -8.68 16.55 -6.18
C THR A 4 -7.92 16.75 -4.87
N ASP A 5 -8.01 17.95 -4.29
CA ASP A 5 -7.64 18.19 -2.90
C ASP A 5 -8.80 17.71 -2.01
N LEU A 6 -8.84 16.39 -1.78
CA LEU A 6 -9.73 15.80 -0.79
C LEU A 6 -9.34 16.32 0.61
N PRO A 7 -10.32 16.68 1.47
CA PRO A 7 -10.03 17.19 2.80
C PRO A 7 -9.22 16.18 3.62
N PRO A 8 -8.21 16.63 4.40
CA PRO A 8 -7.24 15.75 5.06
C PRO A 8 -7.88 14.70 6.00
N GLN A 9 -9.07 14.97 6.54
CA GLN A 9 -9.84 14.02 7.36
C GLN A 9 -10.26 12.77 6.58
N THR A 10 -10.77 12.92 5.34
CA THR A 10 -11.14 11.76 4.51
C THR A 10 -9.93 11.01 3.97
N ARG A 11 -8.78 11.67 3.83
CA ARG A 11 -7.51 11.00 3.51
C ARG A 11 -7.05 10.11 4.67
N ASN A 12 -7.13 10.59 5.90
CA ASN A 12 -6.72 9.83 7.09
C ASN A 12 -7.65 8.64 7.37
N GLU A 13 -8.96 8.80 7.21
CA GLU A 13 -9.92 7.69 7.39
C GLU A 13 -9.71 6.58 6.36
N ARG A 14 -9.47 6.93 5.09
CA ARG A 14 -9.14 5.94 4.06
C ARG A 14 -7.81 5.23 4.33
N LEU A 15 -6.83 5.96 4.87
CA LEU A 15 -5.57 5.39 5.33
C LEU A 15 -5.78 4.38 6.44
N ALA A 16 -6.53 4.75 7.48
CA ALA A 16 -6.87 3.86 8.59
C ALA A 16 -7.55 2.58 8.08
N TYR A 17 -8.52 2.72 7.18
CA TYR A 17 -9.20 1.57 6.57
C TYR A 17 -8.24 0.65 5.81
N ILE A 18 -7.33 1.21 5.00
CA ILE A 18 -6.34 0.40 4.25
C ILE A 18 -5.38 -0.30 5.22
N VAL A 19 -4.95 0.39 6.27
CA VAL A 19 -4.06 -0.17 7.29
C VAL A 19 -4.74 -1.32 8.03
N GLU A 20 -5.97 -1.12 8.51
CA GLU A 20 -6.76 -2.17 9.16
C GLU A 20 -6.90 -3.42 8.28
N ARG A 21 -7.27 -3.24 7.00
CA ARG A 21 -7.40 -4.36 6.05
C ARG A 21 -6.08 -5.09 5.80
N CYS A 22 -4.95 -4.38 5.85
CA CYS A 22 -3.63 -5.00 5.73
C CYS A 22 -3.22 -5.77 6.99
N LEU A 23 -3.64 -5.31 8.17
CA LEU A 23 -3.42 -6.02 9.44
C LEU A 23 -4.29 -7.28 9.55
N GLU A 24 -5.52 -7.22 9.04
CA GLU A 24 -6.45 -8.37 9.03
C GLU A 24 -6.07 -9.48 8.03
N SER A 25 -5.34 -9.14 6.96
CA SER A 25 -5.04 -10.06 5.86
C SER A 25 -3.55 -10.12 5.52
N PRO A 26 -2.87 -11.25 5.79
CA PRO A 26 -1.47 -11.45 5.42
C PRO A 26 -1.22 -11.32 3.91
N ALA A 27 -2.22 -11.64 3.08
CA ALA A 27 -2.11 -11.51 1.63
C ALA A 27 -2.11 -10.04 1.19
N ALA A 28 -2.96 -9.20 1.82
CA ALA A 28 -3.00 -7.76 1.56
C ALA A 28 -1.69 -7.08 1.97
N TYR A 29 -1.14 -7.46 3.13
CA TYR A 29 0.18 -6.98 3.58
C TYR A 29 1.29 -7.31 2.58
N LYS A 30 1.36 -8.57 2.11
CA LYS A 30 2.36 -9.00 1.11
C LYS A 30 2.22 -8.28 -0.22
N LEU A 31 1.00 -7.98 -0.65
CA LEU A 31 0.77 -7.19 -1.86
C LEU A 31 1.31 -5.76 -1.70
N PHE A 32 1.02 -5.10 -0.58
CA PHE A 32 1.56 -3.76 -0.31
C PHE A 32 3.09 -3.75 -0.15
N ASP A 33 3.66 -4.78 0.47
CA ASP A 33 5.11 -4.96 0.59
C ASP A 33 5.78 -5.11 -0.78
N MET A 34 5.19 -5.91 -1.68
CA MET A 34 5.64 -6.05 -3.05
C MET A 34 5.54 -4.73 -3.83
N LEU A 35 4.40 -4.04 -3.76
CA LEU A 35 4.21 -2.74 -4.42
C LEU A 35 5.17 -1.67 -3.91
N ALA A 36 5.44 -1.65 -2.61
CA ALA A 36 6.42 -0.74 -2.00
C ALA A 36 7.83 -1.03 -2.50
N SER A 37 8.21 -2.31 -2.60
CA SER A 37 9.50 -2.74 -3.13
C SER A 37 9.68 -2.31 -4.59
N ILE A 38 8.64 -2.50 -5.42
CA ILE A 38 8.66 -2.08 -6.84
C ILE A 38 8.70 -0.56 -6.98
N SER A 39 8.06 0.17 -6.07
CA SER A 39 8.10 1.62 -6.03
C SER A 39 9.52 2.18 -5.78
N ASP A 40 10.40 1.40 -5.17
CA ASP A 40 11.81 1.78 -4.96
C ASP A 40 12.73 1.44 -6.13
N LEU A 41 12.26 0.64 -7.09
CA LEU A 41 13.03 0.26 -8.27
C LEU A 41 13.14 1.41 -9.28
N ASP A 42 14.11 1.28 -10.18
CA ASP A 42 14.29 2.18 -11.31
C ASP A 42 13.09 2.18 -12.26
N LYS A 43 13.01 3.23 -13.07
CA LYS A 43 11.88 3.47 -13.98
C LYS A 43 11.64 2.30 -14.95
N ASP A 44 12.71 1.67 -15.44
CA ASP A 44 12.61 0.55 -16.38
C ASP A 44 12.00 -0.70 -15.72
N ALA A 45 12.41 -1.00 -14.48
CA ALA A 45 11.84 -2.11 -13.72
C ALA A 45 10.36 -1.88 -13.33
N LYS A 46 9.98 -0.62 -13.07
CA LYS A 46 8.58 -0.24 -12.87
C LYS A 46 7.73 -0.46 -14.11
N LEU A 47 8.27 -0.14 -15.28
CA LEU A 47 7.59 -0.36 -16.57
C LEU A 47 7.42 -1.85 -16.85
N GLU A 48 8.47 -2.65 -16.67
CA GLU A 48 8.43 -4.11 -16.83
C GLU A 48 7.35 -4.75 -15.94
N TYR A 49 7.29 -4.35 -14.67
CA TYR A 49 6.24 -4.83 -13.77
C TYR A 49 4.83 -4.44 -14.26
N MET A 50 4.64 -3.21 -14.76
CA MET A 50 3.35 -2.78 -15.28
C MET A 50 2.95 -3.53 -16.55
N GLU A 51 3.90 -3.90 -17.41
CA GLU A 51 3.63 -4.78 -18.55
C GLU A 51 3.21 -6.18 -18.09
N MET A 52 3.89 -6.77 -17.12
CA MET A 52 3.50 -8.07 -16.55
C MET A 52 2.08 -8.03 -15.94
N VAL A 53 1.73 -6.95 -15.24
CA VAL A 53 0.40 -6.76 -14.65
C VAL A 53 -0.66 -6.69 -15.74
N LYS A 54 -0.40 -5.95 -16.83
CA LYS A 54 -1.32 -5.85 -17.98
C LYS A 54 -1.47 -7.19 -18.68
N ASP A 55 -0.37 -7.90 -18.92
CA ASP A 55 -0.35 -9.20 -19.61
C ASP A 55 -1.01 -10.31 -18.79
N SER A 56 -1.03 -10.18 -17.46
CA SER A 56 -1.67 -11.17 -16.57
C SER A 56 -3.18 -11.30 -16.80
N GLY A 57 -3.84 -10.25 -17.30
CA GLY A 57 -5.30 -10.18 -17.44
C GLY A 57 -6.07 -10.34 -16.12
N ALA A 58 -5.38 -10.32 -14.96
CA ALA A 58 -5.96 -10.57 -13.65
C ALA A 58 -6.60 -9.32 -13.03
N TYR A 59 -6.33 -8.15 -13.59
CA TYR A 59 -6.74 -6.85 -13.07
C TYR A 59 -7.53 -6.09 -14.15
N SER A 60 -8.57 -5.40 -13.72
CA SER A 60 -9.28 -4.44 -14.54
C SER A 60 -8.43 -3.20 -14.83
N ASP A 61 -8.77 -2.46 -15.89
CA ASP A 61 -8.05 -1.22 -16.27
C ASP A 61 -8.01 -0.18 -15.13
N GLU A 62 -9.05 -0.15 -14.28
CA GLU A 62 -9.11 0.71 -13.09
C GLU A 62 -8.09 0.27 -12.03
N GLU A 63 -7.98 -1.04 -11.78
CA GLU A 63 -7.02 -1.61 -10.83
C GLU A 63 -5.58 -1.42 -11.32
N ILE A 64 -5.34 -1.63 -12.62
CA ILE A 64 -4.04 -1.40 -13.26
C ILE A 64 -3.64 0.08 -13.10
N SER A 65 -4.57 1.00 -13.35
CA SER A 65 -4.32 2.44 -13.18
C SER A 65 -4.05 2.82 -11.72
N ALA A 66 -4.73 2.18 -10.76
CA ALA A 66 -4.49 2.38 -9.35
C ALA A 66 -3.10 1.87 -8.92
N ILE A 67 -2.71 0.68 -9.39
CA ILE A 67 -1.40 0.06 -9.14
C ILE A 67 -0.27 0.95 -9.71
N GLU A 68 -0.41 1.39 -10.96
CA GLU A 68 0.55 2.29 -11.60
C GLU A 68 0.72 3.57 -10.79
N ARG A 69 -0.40 4.18 -10.38
CA ARG A 69 -0.37 5.41 -9.58
C ARG A 69 0.30 5.19 -8.22
N LEU A 70 0.05 4.05 -7.57
CA LEU A 70 0.68 3.70 -6.29
C LEU A 70 2.20 3.55 -6.41
N ILE A 71 2.67 2.92 -7.49
CA ILE A 71 4.10 2.69 -7.75
C ILE A 71 4.81 3.98 -8.14
N VAL A 72 4.23 4.74 -9.08
CA VAL A 72 4.84 5.95 -9.66
C VAL A 72 4.86 7.11 -8.65
N SER A 73 3.82 7.26 -7.84
CA SER A 73 3.74 8.36 -6.87
C SER A 73 4.55 8.14 -5.59
N GLY A 74 5.11 6.95 -5.38
CA GLY A 74 5.75 6.59 -4.12
C GLY A 74 4.76 6.34 -2.97
N ALA A 75 3.45 6.42 -3.23
CA ALA A 75 2.43 6.24 -2.20
C ALA A 75 2.46 4.83 -1.60
N ALA A 76 2.80 3.81 -2.39
CA ALA A 76 2.98 2.44 -1.87
C ALA A 76 4.00 2.38 -0.73
N ARG A 77 5.14 3.09 -0.85
CA ARG A 77 6.17 3.20 0.19
C ARG A 77 5.65 3.91 1.44
N TYR A 78 4.94 5.01 1.25
CA TYR A 78 4.35 5.75 2.37
C TYR A 78 3.36 4.89 3.15
N PHE A 79 2.43 4.21 2.46
CA PHE A 79 1.46 3.32 3.11
C PHE A 79 2.15 2.18 3.85
N LYS A 80 3.17 1.58 3.23
CA LYS A 80 3.95 0.51 3.85
C LYS A 80 4.61 0.96 5.16
N GLY A 81 5.24 2.12 5.19
CA GLY A 81 5.84 2.66 6.41
C GLY A 81 4.84 2.87 7.55
N VAL A 82 3.64 3.37 7.22
CA VAL A 82 2.56 3.53 8.21
C VAL A 82 2.05 2.17 8.72
N ILE A 83 1.87 1.19 7.81
CA ILE A 83 1.42 -0.16 8.19
C ILE A 83 2.45 -0.84 9.09
N ASP A 84 3.73 -0.75 8.76
CA ASP A 84 4.81 -1.36 9.55
C ASP A 84 4.89 -0.73 10.94
N GLN A 85 4.79 0.59 11.04
CA GLN A 85 4.77 1.29 12.34
C GLN A 85 3.60 0.82 13.23
N VAL A 86 2.38 0.75 12.68
CA VAL A 86 1.19 0.30 13.45
C VAL A 86 1.33 -1.16 13.85
N ARG A 87 1.91 -2.00 13.00
CA ARG A 87 2.14 -3.41 13.29
C ARG A 87 3.16 -3.60 14.42
N GLU A 88 4.27 -2.85 14.39
CA GLU A 88 5.26 -2.86 15.47
C GLU A 88 4.63 -2.41 16.80
N GLU A 89 3.78 -1.38 16.77
CA GLU A 89 3.08 -0.88 17.95
C GLU A 89 2.06 -1.88 18.51
N GLN A 90 1.31 -2.59 17.64
CA GLN A 90 0.43 -3.68 18.05
C GLN A 90 1.20 -4.82 18.74
N VAL A 91 2.31 -5.26 18.13
CA VAL A 91 3.13 -6.33 18.69
C VAL A 91 3.71 -5.91 20.05
N ALA A 92 4.16 -4.66 20.19
CA ALA A 92 4.65 -4.13 21.46
C ALA A 92 3.55 -4.15 22.54
N CYS A 93 2.34 -3.68 22.21
CA CYS A 93 1.19 -3.72 23.12
C CYS A 93 0.79 -5.15 23.51
N GLU A 94 0.80 -6.09 22.55
CA GLU A 94 0.50 -7.50 22.81
C GLU A 94 1.53 -8.13 23.76
N ILE A 95 2.82 -7.84 23.59
CA ILE A 95 3.88 -8.30 24.49
C ILE A 95 3.70 -7.73 25.89
N GLU A 96 3.42 -6.43 26.03
CA GLU A 96 3.16 -5.82 27.33
C GLU A 96 1.95 -6.43 28.04
N ALA A 97 0.87 -6.72 27.30
CA ALA A 97 -0.32 -7.36 27.85
C ALA A 97 -0.07 -8.80 28.33
N MET A 98 0.89 -9.52 27.73
CA MET A 98 1.28 -10.87 28.16
C MET A 98 2.26 -10.88 29.35
N LEU A 99 2.88 -9.74 29.66
CA LEU A 99 3.82 -9.58 30.77
C LEU A 99 3.17 -9.09 32.08
N VAL A 100 1.86 -8.81 32.06
CA VAL A 100 1.03 -8.39 33.22
C VAL A 100 0.27 -9.55 33.82
#